data_AF-A0A810NDU2-F1
#
_entry.id   AF-A0A810NDU2-F1
#
_cell.length_a   1.000
_cell.length_b   1.000
_cell.length_c   1.000
_cell.angle_alpha   90.00
_cell.angle_beta   90.00
_cell.angle_gamma   90.00
#
_symmetry.space_group_name_H-M   'P 1'
#
loop_
_entity.id
_entity.type
_entity.pdbx_description
1 polymer ?
#
loop_
_entity_poly.entity_id
_entity_poly.type
_entity_poly.pdbx_seq_one_letter_code
_entity_poly.pdbx_strand_id
1 'polypeptide(L)'
;MRDGEDENEATAPGHEPPAAPTAVDTTSAETVSVGQALVRLRSAAMDAGRAVVRESRRPVGRLTTIAGTLVALVTAATVTGALLIPALGGAKPPAAAEPAASSEAPPSETPSPSFSPMPTATASASPAARPAEAFRRWAEAASPKVNVPVTALQAYAYAEWVLTSTKPTCKLRWTTLAAIGKIESDHGRTKGAKLGEDAKALPPIVGPALDGTKNTKRIPDTDAGTLDFDKKWDHAVGPMQFIPATWVAYAVDADNDQLADPHDLDDSSLAAAYYLCASGKDLSVVANWKSVVLSYNNVGVYLQKVYDTAQAYGRSSQA
;
A
#
# COMPACT_ATOMS: atom_id res chain seq x y z
N MET A 1 -55.80 13.66 -72.98
CA MET A 1 -56.70 14.62 -72.30
C MET A 1 -56.09 14.90 -70.93
N ARG A 2 -55.45 16.05 -70.75
CA ARG A 2 -56.02 17.37 -70.35
C ARG A 2 -55.93 17.49 -68.82
N ASP A 3 -54.92 18.16 -68.29
CA ASP A 3 -54.80 19.63 -68.06
C ASP A 3 -55.41 20.01 -66.70
N GLY A 4 -54.82 21.01 -66.04
CA GLY A 4 -55.60 21.89 -65.16
C GLY A 4 -55.04 22.14 -63.76
N GLU A 5 -53.97 22.93 -63.72
CA GLU A 5 -53.79 24.16 -62.93
C GLU A 5 -54.99 24.78 -62.15
N ASP A 6 -54.59 25.53 -61.10
CA ASP A 6 -55.07 26.87 -60.71
C ASP A 6 -55.94 27.15 -59.46
N GLU A 7 -55.30 27.97 -58.60
CA GLU A 7 -55.76 29.25 -58.02
C GLU A 7 -56.57 29.35 -56.70
N ASN A 8 -55.87 29.88 -55.69
CA ASN A 8 -56.11 31.16 -54.99
C ASN A 8 -57.54 31.61 -54.64
N GLU A 9 -57.78 31.96 -53.37
CA GLU A 9 -58.36 33.28 -53.06
C GLU A 9 -57.97 33.80 -51.66
N ALA A 10 -57.68 35.09 -51.62
CA ALA A 10 -57.16 35.89 -50.52
C ALA A 10 -58.27 36.51 -49.64
N THR A 11 -57.91 37.07 -48.48
CA THR A 11 -58.16 38.50 -48.12
C THR A 11 -58.01 38.74 -46.61
N ALA A 12 -57.08 39.62 -46.23
CA ALA A 12 -56.97 40.28 -44.93
C ALA A 12 -57.83 41.57 -44.89
N PRO A 13 -58.06 42.21 -43.73
CA PRO A 13 -57.22 43.39 -43.42
C PRO A 13 -56.90 43.55 -41.93
N GLY A 14 -55.84 44.32 -41.65
CA GLY A 14 -55.19 44.41 -40.35
C GLY A 14 -55.60 45.57 -39.45
N HIS A 15 -54.87 45.70 -38.34
CA HIS A 15 -54.64 46.97 -37.67
C HIS A 15 -53.35 46.93 -36.83
N GLU A 16 -52.55 47.99 -36.94
CA GLU A 16 -51.21 48.19 -36.39
C GLU A 16 -51.25 49.06 -35.10
N PRO A 17 -50.12 49.49 -34.47
CA PRO A 17 -49.73 49.20 -33.09
C PRO A 17 -49.91 50.40 -32.12
N PRO A 18 -49.48 50.28 -30.84
CA PRO A 18 -48.30 51.07 -30.45
C PRO A 18 -47.30 50.35 -29.51
N ALA A 19 -46.11 50.95 -29.40
CA ALA A 19 -44.90 50.40 -28.78
C ALA A 19 -44.68 50.71 -27.27
N ALA A 20 -43.97 49.78 -26.63
CA ALA A 20 -43.06 49.85 -25.46
C ALA A 20 -43.64 50.15 -24.05
N PRO A 21 -43.11 49.52 -22.98
CA PRO A 21 -41.75 49.82 -22.50
C PRO A 21 -40.81 48.63 -22.30
N THR A 22 -39.53 48.98 -22.36
CA THR A 22 -38.29 48.23 -22.15
C THR A 22 -38.30 47.29 -20.93
N ALA A 23 -38.00 46.01 -21.18
CA ALA A 23 -37.57 45.07 -20.15
C ALA A 23 -36.04 44.92 -20.19
N VAL A 24 -35.45 45.10 -19.02
CA VAL A 24 -34.01 45.13 -18.76
C VAL A 24 -33.38 43.77 -19.00
N ASP A 25 -32.27 43.79 -19.73
CA ASP A 25 -31.35 42.68 -19.97
C ASP A 25 -30.83 42.12 -18.63
N THR A 26 -31.14 40.86 -18.35
CA THR A 26 -30.56 40.11 -17.24
C THR A 26 -29.94 38.83 -17.77
N THR A 27 -28.67 38.97 -18.13
CA THR A 27 -27.59 38.00 -17.91
C THR A 27 -27.75 36.64 -18.58
N SER A 28 -27.16 36.53 -19.77
CA SER A 28 -26.62 35.27 -20.29
C SER A 28 -25.64 34.68 -19.25
N ALA A 29 -26.01 33.59 -18.60
CA ALA A 29 -25.07 32.81 -17.80
C ALA A 29 -24.15 32.05 -18.76
N GLU A 30 -22.95 32.60 -18.96
CA GLU A 30 -21.89 31.99 -19.76
C GLU A 30 -21.51 30.63 -19.15
N THR A 31 -21.81 29.53 -19.85
CA THR A 31 -21.38 28.20 -19.43
C THR A 31 -19.87 28.08 -19.60
N VAL A 32 -19.13 28.33 -18.53
CA VAL A 32 -17.68 28.14 -18.49
C VAL A 32 -17.40 26.63 -18.57
N SER A 33 -16.73 26.21 -19.64
CA SER A 33 -16.28 24.83 -19.80
C SER A 33 -15.37 24.44 -18.63
N VAL A 34 -15.52 23.21 -18.13
CA VAL A 34 -14.72 22.61 -17.04
C VAL A 34 -13.21 22.82 -17.27
N GLY A 35 -12.76 22.84 -18.53
CA GLY A 35 -11.37 23.13 -18.89
C GLY A 35 -10.91 24.55 -18.51
N GLN A 36 -11.75 25.57 -18.71
CA GLN A 36 -11.43 26.96 -18.37
C GLN A 36 -11.47 27.20 -16.85
N ALA A 37 -12.36 26.52 -16.13
CA ALA A 37 -12.41 26.56 -14.66
C ALA A 37 -11.12 25.95 -14.05
N LEU A 38 -10.65 24.82 -14.59
CA LEU A 38 -9.41 24.18 -14.14
C LEU A 38 -8.15 25.02 -14.44
N VAL A 39 -8.12 25.74 -15.56
CA VAL A 39 -7.00 26.65 -15.89
C VAL A 39 -6.96 27.85 -14.93
N ARG A 40 -8.12 28.44 -14.59
CA ARG A 40 -8.21 29.54 -13.61
C ARG A 40 -7.85 29.12 -12.19
N LEU A 41 -8.20 27.89 -11.79
CA LEU A 41 -7.79 27.31 -10.51
C LEU A 41 -6.28 27.10 -10.42
N ARG A 42 -5.65 26.62 -11.50
CA ARG A 42 -4.19 26.44 -11.56
C ARG A 42 -3.44 27.77 -11.55
N SER A 43 -3.94 28.81 -12.21
CA SER A 43 -3.29 30.14 -12.18
C SER A 43 -3.37 30.78 -10.79
N ALA A 44 -4.52 30.72 -10.13
CA ALA A 44 -4.69 31.24 -8.78
C ALA A 44 -3.79 30.53 -7.74
N ALA A 45 -3.63 29.21 -7.86
CA ALA A 45 -2.73 28.43 -7.00
C ALA A 45 -1.25 28.79 -7.22
N MET A 46 -0.84 29.04 -8.46
CA MET A 46 0.53 29.43 -8.81
C MET A 46 0.86 30.85 -8.33
N ASP A 47 -0.09 31.78 -8.43
CA ASP A 47 0.09 33.16 -7.96
C ASP A 47 0.16 33.23 -6.42
N ALA A 48 -0.66 32.43 -5.72
CA ALA A 48 -0.57 32.26 -4.27
C ALA A 48 0.79 31.66 -3.84
N GLY A 49 1.29 30.65 -4.54
CA GLY A 49 2.59 30.04 -4.27
C GLY A 49 3.77 31.02 -4.45
N ARG A 50 3.72 31.86 -5.49
CA ARG A 50 4.75 32.88 -5.73
C ARG A 50 4.75 33.99 -4.68
N ALA A 51 3.58 34.37 -4.15
CA ALA A 51 3.48 35.35 -3.07
C ALA A 51 4.11 34.84 -1.76
N VAL A 52 3.90 33.57 -1.41
CA VAL A 52 4.47 32.94 -0.21
C VAL A 52 6.00 32.84 -0.29
N VAL A 53 6.55 32.45 -1.45
CA VAL A 53 8.00 32.34 -1.64
C VAL A 53 8.68 33.72 -1.62
N ARG A 54 8.03 34.76 -2.14
CA ARG A 54 8.56 36.14 -2.14
C ARG A 54 8.68 36.73 -0.73
N GLU A 55 7.72 36.43 0.15
CA GLU A 55 7.73 36.92 1.52
C GLU A 55 8.76 36.16 2.40
N SER A 56 9.00 34.87 2.10
CA SER A 56 9.99 34.05 2.83
C SER A 56 11.46 34.46 2.64
N ARG A 57 11.76 35.33 1.66
CA ARG A 57 13.13 35.76 1.31
C ARG A 57 13.52 37.12 1.87
N ARG A 58 12.70 37.75 2.72
CA ARG A 58 13.03 39.02 3.36
C ARG A 58 13.78 38.78 4.67
N PRO A 59 14.98 39.36 4.86
CA PRO A 59 15.69 39.26 6.13
C PRO A 59 15.06 40.26 7.10
N VAL A 60 14.73 39.80 8.31
CA VAL A 60 14.11 40.54 9.42
C VAL A 60 12.57 40.56 9.39
N GLY A 61 11.98 39.63 10.15
CA GLY A 61 10.54 39.55 10.42
C GLY A 61 10.13 38.28 11.17
N ARG A 62 10.90 37.88 12.20
CA ARG A 62 10.55 36.78 13.11
C ARG A 62 9.47 37.27 14.08
N LEU A 63 8.44 36.45 14.28
CA LEU A 63 7.29 36.59 15.19
C LEU A 63 6.23 37.63 14.78
N THR A 64 5.19 37.18 14.06
CA THR A 64 3.75 37.54 14.25
C THR A 64 2.78 36.95 13.21
N THR A 65 3.19 36.00 12.35
CA THR A 65 2.32 35.48 11.26
C THR A 65 2.05 33.98 11.30
N ILE A 66 2.08 33.34 12.47
CA ILE A 66 1.66 31.92 12.64
C ILE A 66 0.20 31.80 13.17
N ALA A 67 -0.35 32.87 13.77
CA ALA A 67 -1.73 32.85 14.27
C ALA A 67 -2.80 33.23 13.22
N GLY A 68 -2.42 33.89 12.12
CA GLY A 68 -3.38 34.39 11.11
C GLY A 68 -3.72 33.40 9.98
N THR A 69 -2.86 32.42 9.71
CA THR A 69 -3.03 31.48 8.59
C THR A 69 -3.79 30.21 8.97
N LEU A 70 -3.90 29.87 10.26
CA LEU A 70 -4.65 28.70 10.73
C LEU A 70 -6.16 28.94 10.89
N VAL A 71 -6.62 30.19 11.03
CA VAL A 71 -8.05 30.51 11.16
C VAL A 71 -8.76 30.61 9.80
N ALA A 72 -8.03 30.87 8.71
CA ALA A 72 -8.61 30.97 7.37
C ALA A 72 -8.76 29.61 6.64
N LEU A 73 -8.12 28.53 7.13
CA LEU A 73 -8.20 27.19 6.52
C LEU A 73 -9.28 26.28 7.15
N VAL A 74 -9.85 26.66 8.30
CA VAL A 74 -10.87 25.83 9.00
C VAL A 74 -12.31 26.24 8.64
N THR A 75 -12.54 27.40 8.00
CA THR A 75 -13.88 27.86 7.62
C THR A 75 -14.28 27.58 6.16
N ALA A 76 -13.39 27.02 5.32
CA ALA A 76 -13.68 26.71 3.92
C ALA A 76 -14.06 25.24 3.64
N ALA A 77 -14.09 24.36 4.66
CA ALA A 77 -14.35 22.93 4.49
C ALA A 77 -15.76 22.45 4.93
N THR A 78 -16.67 23.35 5.34
CA THR A 78 -18.00 22.95 5.86
C THR A 78 -19.19 23.45 5.03
N VAL A 79 -18.99 24.07 3.86
CA VAL A 79 -20.10 24.49 2.98
C VAL A 79 -19.79 24.18 1.52
N THR A 80 -19.78 22.88 1.15
CA THR A 80 -20.18 22.37 -0.18
C THR A 80 -19.94 20.85 -0.26
N GLY A 81 -20.94 20.08 0.18
CA GLY A 81 -20.96 18.63 0.05
C GLY A 81 -22.31 17.98 0.37
N ALA A 82 -23.36 18.81 0.53
CA ALA A 82 -24.74 18.38 0.61
C ALA A 82 -25.46 19.02 -0.57
N LEU A 83 -25.49 18.30 -1.70
CA LEU A 83 -26.46 18.35 -2.80
C LEU A 83 -25.83 17.60 -3.98
N LEU A 84 -26.60 16.71 -4.61
CA LEU A 84 -26.29 15.82 -5.74
C LEU A 84 -25.99 14.35 -5.39
N ILE A 85 -27.01 13.64 -4.87
CA ILE A 85 -27.19 12.21 -5.14
C ILE A 85 -28.54 12.05 -5.86
N PRO A 86 -28.60 11.68 -7.15
CA PRO A 86 -29.77 11.04 -7.71
C PRO A 86 -29.69 9.54 -7.43
N ALA A 87 -30.78 9.02 -6.84
CA ALA A 87 -31.01 7.61 -6.62
C ALA A 87 -31.19 6.86 -7.95
N LEU A 88 -30.39 5.80 -8.14
CA LEU A 88 -30.66 4.67 -9.01
C LEU A 88 -30.24 3.45 -8.18
N GLY A 89 -31.16 2.65 -7.65
CA GLY A 89 -31.96 1.72 -8.44
C GLY A 89 -31.27 0.35 -8.38
N GLY A 90 -31.79 -0.54 -7.54
CA GLY A 90 -31.11 -1.76 -7.11
C GLY A 90 -30.69 -2.71 -8.24
N ALA A 91 -29.48 -3.26 -8.09
CA ALA A 91 -29.06 -4.48 -8.75
C ALA A 91 -28.70 -5.51 -7.67
N LYS A 92 -29.63 -6.45 -7.47
CA LYS A 92 -29.48 -7.66 -6.66
C LYS A 92 -28.38 -8.54 -7.29
N PRO A 93 -27.34 -8.95 -6.55
CA PRO A 93 -26.41 -9.97 -7.04
C PRO A 93 -27.17 -11.30 -7.25
N PRO A 94 -26.94 -12.03 -8.35
CA PRO A 94 -27.61 -13.30 -8.57
C PRO A 94 -27.15 -14.34 -7.54
N ALA A 95 -28.12 -15.03 -6.96
CA ALA A 95 -27.92 -16.14 -6.04
C ALA A 95 -27.12 -17.25 -6.73
N ALA A 96 -25.98 -17.61 -6.15
CA ALA A 96 -25.31 -18.86 -6.46
C ALA A 96 -26.13 -20.01 -5.85
N ALA A 97 -26.49 -20.96 -6.71
CA ALA A 97 -27.27 -22.14 -6.35
C ALA A 97 -26.43 -23.14 -5.53
N GLU A 98 -27.04 -23.68 -4.48
CA GLU A 98 -26.85 -25.06 -4.01
C GLU A 98 -28.06 -25.88 -4.52
N PRO A 99 -28.01 -27.24 -4.65
CA PRO A 99 -27.42 -28.15 -3.66
C PRO A 99 -26.72 -29.44 -4.22
N ALA A 100 -25.94 -30.13 -3.37
CA ALA A 100 -26.15 -31.55 -3.02
C ALA A 100 -24.98 -32.18 -2.21
N ALA A 101 -25.33 -32.53 -0.97
CA ALA A 101 -24.93 -33.64 -0.10
C ALA A 101 -23.68 -34.53 -0.39
N SER A 102 -22.93 -34.69 0.71
CA SER A 102 -22.24 -35.89 1.24
C SER A 102 -21.22 -36.66 0.38
N SER A 103 -19.94 -36.50 0.77
CA SER A 103 -19.04 -37.64 0.91
C SER A 103 -18.21 -37.43 2.18
N GLU A 104 -18.41 -38.31 3.15
CA GLU A 104 -17.68 -38.38 4.41
C GLU A 104 -16.25 -38.84 4.12
N ALA A 105 -15.28 -37.93 4.25
CA ALA A 105 -13.85 -38.22 4.14
C ALA A 105 -13.27 -38.39 5.56
N PRO A 106 -12.32 -39.32 5.77
CA PRO A 106 -11.74 -39.58 7.09
C PRO A 106 -10.96 -38.34 7.57
N PRO A 107 -10.69 -38.17 8.88
CA PRO A 107 -9.92 -37.04 9.37
C PRO A 107 -8.51 -37.10 8.81
N SER A 108 -8.27 -36.36 7.73
CA SER A 108 -6.93 -35.95 7.35
C SER A 108 -6.54 -34.87 8.35
N GLU A 109 -5.78 -35.24 9.37
CA GLU A 109 -4.98 -34.30 10.16
C GLU A 109 -4.05 -33.57 9.18
N THR A 110 -4.57 -32.52 8.56
CA THR A 110 -3.73 -31.56 7.85
C THR A 110 -3.01 -30.83 8.98
N PRO A 111 -1.67 -30.92 9.09
CA PRO A 111 -0.99 -30.26 10.19
C PRO A 111 -1.20 -28.75 10.06
N SER A 112 -2.00 -28.19 10.96
CA SER A 112 -2.07 -26.75 11.14
C SER A 112 -0.68 -26.24 11.51
N PRO A 113 -0.30 -25.03 11.08
CA PRO A 113 0.93 -24.46 11.55
C PRO A 113 0.93 -24.47 13.09
N SER A 114 2.00 -24.97 13.70
CA SER A 114 2.18 -24.93 15.15
C SER A 114 2.30 -23.46 15.52
N PHE A 115 1.24 -22.90 16.11
CA PHE A 115 1.22 -21.52 16.51
C PHE A 115 2.10 -21.35 17.75
N SER A 116 3.36 -20.92 17.54
CA SER A 116 4.16 -20.40 18.67
C SER A 116 3.44 -19.21 19.30
N PRO A 117 3.51 -19.03 20.63
CA PRO A 117 2.98 -17.85 21.29
C PRO A 117 3.72 -16.59 20.79
N MET A 118 3.07 -15.43 20.97
CA MET A 118 3.62 -14.17 20.49
C MET A 118 4.88 -13.82 21.28
N PRO A 119 5.93 -13.28 20.63
CA PRO A 119 7.08 -12.72 21.32
C PRO A 119 6.64 -11.64 22.32
N THR A 120 7.19 -11.66 23.53
CA THR A 120 6.89 -10.64 24.54
C THR A 120 7.81 -9.43 24.37
N ALA A 121 7.24 -8.26 24.13
CA ALA A 121 7.97 -6.99 24.18
C ALA A 121 8.26 -6.61 25.64
N THR A 122 9.49 -6.21 25.93
CA THR A 122 9.84 -5.59 27.22
C THR A 122 9.94 -4.08 27.04
N ALA A 123 9.26 -3.30 27.88
CA ALA A 123 9.40 -1.85 27.90
C ALA A 123 10.81 -1.48 28.39
N SER A 124 11.72 -1.25 27.46
CA SER A 124 13.03 -0.66 27.74
C SER A 124 13.52 0.08 26.51
N ALA A 125 12.79 1.11 26.10
CA ALA A 125 13.19 1.96 25.00
C ALA A 125 14.06 3.11 25.54
N SER A 126 15.36 3.06 25.22
CA SER A 126 16.11 4.30 25.09
C SER A 126 15.58 5.03 23.85
N PRO A 127 15.32 6.35 23.87
CA PRO A 127 14.80 7.08 22.71
C PRO A 127 15.67 6.99 21.44
N ALA A 128 16.92 6.56 21.58
CA ALA A 128 17.89 6.41 20.50
C ALA A 128 18.01 4.97 19.96
N ALA A 129 17.23 4.01 20.46
CA ALA A 129 17.28 2.62 20.02
C ALA A 129 16.11 2.31 19.06
N ARG A 130 16.40 1.51 18.03
CA ARG A 130 15.37 0.97 17.12
C ARG A 130 14.24 0.28 17.90
N PRO A 131 12.97 0.41 17.51
CA PRO A 131 11.84 -0.15 18.26
C PRO A 131 11.91 -1.68 18.49
N ALA A 132 12.49 -2.42 17.54
CA ALA A 132 12.68 -3.87 17.63
C ALA A 132 13.59 -4.30 18.80
N GLU A 133 14.33 -3.36 19.39
CA GLU A 133 15.13 -3.58 20.59
C GLU A 133 14.30 -4.06 21.80
N ALA A 134 13.02 -3.72 21.86
CA ALA A 134 12.09 -4.21 22.88
C ALA A 134 11.98 -5.74 22.95
N PHE A 135 12.37 -6.45 21.88
CA PHE A 135 12.33 -7.91 21.79
C PHE A 135 13.68 -8.59 22.05
N ARG A 136 14.75 -7.85 22.41
CA ARG A 136 16.11 -8.41 22.56
C ARG A 136 16.15 -9.64 23.46
N ARG A 137 15.57 -9.54 24.67
CA ARG A 137 15.59 -10.65 25.65
C ARG A 137 14.94 -11.92 25.12
N TRP A 138 13.81 -11.79 24.44
CA TRP A 138 13.13 -12.92 23.80
C TRP A 138 13.99 -13.49 22.66
N ALA A 139 14.55 -12.60 21.83
CA ALA A 139 15.38 -12.99 20.69
C ALA A 139 16.66 -13.71 21.10
N GLU A 140 17.34 -13.26 22.17
CA GLU A 140 18.53 -13.92 22.75
C GLU A 140 18.22 -15.34 23.23
N ALA A 141 17.05 -15.54 23.86
CA ALA A 141 16.62 -16.86 24.32
C ALA A 141 16.19 -17.78 23.18
N ALA A 142 15.58 -17.24 22.12
CA ALA A 142 15.08 -18.00 20.98
C ALA A 142 16.18 -18.33 19.95
N SER A 143 17.10 -17.39 19.70
CA SER A 143 18.16 -17.48 18.68
C SER A 143 18.92 -18.81 18.66
N PRO A 144 19.49 -19.31 19.78
CA PRO A 144 20.22 -20.57 19.76
C PRO A 144 19.33 -21.80 19.46
N LYS A 145 18.03 -21.72 19.73
CA LYS A 145 17.08 -22.82 19.50
C LYS A 145 16.69 -22.95 18.04
N VAL A 146 16.56 -21.81 17.34
CA VAL A 146 16.10 -21.76 15.94
C VAL A 146 17.22 -21.47 14.94
N ASN A 147 18.44 -21.18 15.40
CA ASN A 147 19.59 -20.79 14.58
C ASN A 147 19.29 -19.60 13.65
N VAL A 148 18.65 -18.57 14.22
CA VAL A 148 18.33 -17.30 13.57
C VAL A 148 19.07 -16.18 14.31
N PRO A 149 19.73 -15.22 13.61
CA PRO A 149 20.39 -14.10 14.27
C PRO A 149 19.44 -13.35 15.24
N VAL A 150 19.97 -12.90 16.39
CA VAL A 150 19.20 -12.13 17.39
C VAL A 150 18.54 -10.92 16.74
N THR A 151 19.31 -10.14 15.95
CA THR A 151 18.80 -8.96 15.23
C THR A 151 17.64 -9.30 14.29
N ALA A 152 17.72 -10.42 13.56
CA ALA A 152 16.65 -10.86 12.67
C ALA A 152 15.38 -11.26 13.43
N LEU A 153 15.53 -11.96 14.56
CA LEU A 153 14.40 -12.30 15.41
C LEU A 153 13.71 -11.06 15.97
N GLN A 154 14.47 -10.05 16.39
CA GLN A 154 13.91 -8.76 16.83
C GLN A 154 13.05 -8.12 15.73
N ALA A 155 13.54 -8.08 14.49
CA ALA A 155 12.81 -7.54 13.34
C ALA A 155 11.48 -8.28 13.08
N TYR A 156 11.52 -9.62 13.03
CA TYR A 156 10.31 -10.42 12.79
C TYR A 156 9.29 -10.30 13.93
N ALA A 157 9.75 -10.25 15.18
CA ALA A 157 8.89 -10.10 16.35
C ALA A 157 8.25 -8.70 16.39
N TYR A 158 9.02 -7.66 16.07
CA TYR A 158 8.51 -6.30 15.97
C TYR A 158 7.45 -6.18 14.87
N ALA A 159 7.72 -6.73 13.68
CA ALA A 159 6.76 -6.74 12.59
C ALA A 159 5.45 -7.46 12.95
N GLU A 160 5.51 -8.62 13.61
CA GLU A 160 4.31 -9.28 14.16
C GLU A 160 3.58 -8.35 15.13
N TRP A 161 4.29 -7.74 16.08
CA TRP A 161 3.70 -6.87 17.09
C TRP A 161 2.99 -5.65 16.50
N VAL A 162 3.61 -4.96 15.53
CA VAL A 162 2.96 -3.86 14.82
C VAL A 162 1.66 -4.33 14.16
N LEU A 163 1.65 -5.52 13.55
CA LEU A 163 0.45 -6.04 12.90
C LEU A 163 -0.63 -6.51 13.87
N THR A 164 -0.28 -6.97 15.07
CA THR A 164 -1.29 -7.25 16.11
C THR A 164 -2.06 -5.99 16.50
N SER A 165 -1.43 -4.83 16.42
CA SER A 165 -2.06 -3.53 16.74
C SER A 165 -2.77 -2.90 15.53
N THR A 166 -2.18 -2.99 14.34
CA THR A 166 -2.65 -2.27 13.14
C THR A 166 -3.53 -3.12 12.21
N LYS A 167 -3.34 -4.44 12.20
CA LYS A 167 -4.07 -5.41 11.36
C LYS A 167 -4.43 -6.68 12.15
N PRO A 168 -5.16 -6.58 13.29
CA PRO A 168 -5.38 -7.69 14.22
C PRO A 168 -6.07 -8.90 13.60
N THR A 169 -6.90 -8.70 12.57
CA THR A 169 -7.58 -9.79 11.85
C THR A 169 -6.65 -10.65 11.00
N CYS A 170 -5.45 -10.14 10.66
CA CYS A 170 -4.51 -10.87 9.83
C CYS A 170 -3.88 -12.07 10.55
N LYS A 171 -3.62 -11.95 11.86
CA LYS A 171 -3.00 -13.01 12.69
C LYS A 171 -1.69 -13.59 12.13
N LEU A 172 -0.91 -12.78 11.42
CA LEU A 172 0.44 -13.15 10.99
C LEU A 172 1.32 -13.49 12.21
N ARG A 173 2.20 -14.49 12.07
CA ARG A 173 3.16 -14.92 13.10
C ARG A 173 4.58 -14.69 12.62
N TRP A 174 5.50 -14.36 13.53
CA TRP A 174 6.93 -14.16 13.26
C TRP A 174 7.56 -15.37 12.57
N THR A 175 7.08 -16.59 12.85
CA THR A 175 7.60 -17.82 12.23
C THR A 175 7.41 -17.83 10.71
N THR A 176 6.35 -17.19 10.21
CA THR A 176 6.12 -17.04 8.76
C THR A 176 7.12 -16.06 8.15
N LEU A 177 7.33 -14.91 8.78
CA LEU A 177 8.31 -13.91 8.34
C LEU A 177 9.74 -14.48 8.38
N ALA A 178 10.10 -15.16 9.47
CA ALA A 178 11.37 -15.82 9.62
C ALA A 178 11.56 -16.92 8.57
N ALA A 179 10.54 -17.72 8.28
CA ALA A 179 10.62 -18.73 7.23
C ALA A 179 10.88 -18.09 5.86
N ILE A 180 10.14 -17.03 5.50
CA ILE A 180 10.41 -16.28 4.26
C ILE A 180 11.86 -15.77 4.26
N GLY A 181 12.28 -15.03 5.28
CA GLY A 181 13.66 -14.51 5.37
C GLY A 181 14.75 -15.59 5.32
N LYS A 182 14.47 -16.80 5.85
CA LYS A 182 15.37 -17.96 5.71
C LYS A 182 15.51 -18.39 4.25
N ILE A 183 14.40 -18.54 3.55
CA ILE A 183 14.37 -19.00 2.16
C ILE A 183 14.97 -17.94 1.22
N GLU A 184 14.67 -16.67 1.47
CA GLU A 184 15.09 -15.56 0.60
C GLU A 184 16.59 -15.24 0.73
N SER A 185 17.13 -15.21 1.95
CA SER A 185 18.49 -14.69 2.17
C SER A 185 19.26 -15.32 3.32
N ASP A 186 18.77 -16.42 3.89
CA ASP A 186 19.27 -16.96 5.15
C ASP A 186 19.34 -15.90 6.28
N HIS A 187 18.28 -15.09 6.40
CA HIS A 187 18.18 -13.99 7.37
C HIS A 187 19.25 -12.90 7.17
N GLY A 188 19.49 -12.51 5.92
CA GLY A 188 20.49 -11.49 5.58
C GLY A 188 21.93 -11.99 5.56
N ARG A 189 22.16 -13.31 5.45
CA ARG A 189 23.50 -13.93 5.51
C ARG A 189 23.99 -14.53 4.18
N THR A 190 23.20 -14.43 3.12
CA THR A 190 23.58 -14.94 1.79
C THR A 190 24.53 -14.00 1.06
N LYS A 191 25.20 -14.50 0.01
CA LYS A 191 26.08 -13.70 -0.87
C LYS A 191 27.20 -12.94 -0.15
N GLY A 192 27.64 -13.46 0.99
CA GLY A 192 28.69 -12.84 1.82
C GLY A 192 28.19 -11.69 2.70
N ALA A 193 26.89 -11.39 2.66
CA ALA A 193 26.27 -10.42 3.54
C ALA A 193 26.32 -10.87 5.01
N LYS A 194 26.42 -9.90 5.89
CA LYS A 194 26.27 -10.06 7.33
C LYS A 194 25.26 -9.04 7.82
N LEU A 195 24.43 -9.48 8.76
CA LEU A 195 23.47 -8.61 9.41
C LEU A 195 24.16 -7.84 10.54
N GLY A 196 24.10 -6.51 10.48
CA GLY A 196 24.60 -5.60 11.52
C GLY A 196 23.73 -5.59 12.78
N GLU A 197 24.16 -4.83 13.80
CA GLU A 197 23.36 -4.59 15.00
C GLU A 197 22.18 -3.62 14.74
N ASP A 198 22.34 -2.80 13.71
CA ASP A 198 21.36 -1.91 13.10
C ASP A 198 20.44 -2.63 12.10
N ALA A 199 20.46 -3.96 12.04
CA ALA A 199 19.66 -4.77 11.11
C ALA A 199 19.96 -4.57 9.62
N LYS A 200 20.98 -3.78 9.24
CA LYS A 200 21.40 -3.63 7.84
C LYS A 200 22.23 -4.81 7.38
N ALA A 201 21.88 -5.38 6.22
CA ALA A 201 22.60 -6.48 5.61
C ALA A 201 23.66 -5.96 4.63
N LEU A 202 24.94 -6.15 4.98
CA LEU A 202 26.08 -5.66 4.19
C LEU A 202 27.07 -6.77 3.81
N PRO A 203 27.58 -6.81 2.56
CA PRO A 203 27.18 -5.96 1.43
C PRO A 203 25.71 -6.17 1.01
N PRO A 204 25.12 -5.22 0.26
CA PRO A 204 23.76 -5.33 -0.24
C PRO A 204 23.47 -6.66 -0.94
N ILE A 205 22.32 -7.26 -0.63
CA ILE A 205 21.87 -8.52 -1.22
C ILE A 205 21.00 -8.20 -2.43
N VAL A 206 21.56 -8.34 -3.63
CA VAL A 206 20.82 -8.17 -4.91
C VAL A 206 20.70 -9.52 -5.60
N GLY A 207 19.48 -9.91 -5.95
CA GLY A 207 19.08 -11.15 -6.61
C GLY A 207 19.66 -11.30 -8.02
N PRO A 208 19.44 -12.43 -8.71
CA PRO A 208 19.68 -12.50 -10.15
C PRO A 208 18.68 -11.61 -10.92
N ALA A 209 19.04 -11.20 -12.14
CA ALA A 209 18.15 -10.45 -13.01
C ALA A 209 16.86 -11.23 -13.30
N LEU A 210 15.72 -10.55 -13.24
CA LEU A 210 14.41 -11.10 -13.57
C LEU A 210 14.17 -10.97 -15.09
N ASP A 211 15.03 -11.61 -15.87
CA ASP A 211 15.05 -11.53 -17.35
C ASP A 211 14.38 -12.72 -18.05
N GLY A 212 13.76 -13.63 -17.29
CA GLY A 212 13.14 -14.85 -17.80
C GLY A 212 14.10 -16.03 -18.00
N THR A 213 15.39 -15.87 -17.69
CA THR A 213 16.37 -16.96 -17.71
C THR A 213 16.50 -17.59 -16.32
N LYS A 214 17.10 -18.79 -16.21
CA LYS A 214 17.32 -19.48 -14.92
C LYS A 214 16.04 -19.60 -14.04
N ASN A 215 14.89 -19.76 -14.69
CA ASN A 215 13.56 -19.84 -14.05
C ASN A 215 13.12 -18.57 -13.29
N THR A 216 13.66 -17.40 -13.63
CA THR A 216 13.13 -16.12 -13.16
C THR A 216 11.89 -15.70 -13.96
N LYS A 217 11.06 -14.83 -13.38
CA LYS A 217 10.03 -14.13 -14.15
C LYS A 217 10.71 -13.09 -15.06
N ARG A 218 10.03 -12.63 -16.11
CA ARG A 218 10.43 -11.45 -16.90
C ARG A 218 9.82 -10.21 -16.28
N ILE A 219 10.62 -9.41 -15.58
CA ILE A 219 10.20 -8.17 -14.93
C ILE A 219 11.18 -7.07 -15.36
N PRO A 220 10.79 -6.19 -16.30
CA PRO A 220 11.63 -5.07 -16.71
C PRO A 220 11.84 -4.10 -15.54
N ASP A 221 12.89 -3.28 -15.62
CA ASP A 221 13.19 -2.23 -14.65
C ASP A 221 11.95 -1.37 -14.33
N THR A 222 11.66 -1.19 -13.04
CA THR A 222 10.53 -0.42 -12.54
C THR A 222 10.92 0.81 -11.73
N ASP A 223 12.21 1.04 -11.48
CA ASP A 223 12.70 2.10 -10.59
C ASP A 223 13.91 2.88 -11.13
N ALA A 224 14.23 2.72 -12.43
CA ALA A 224 15.38 3.32 -13.10
C ALA A 224 16.73 2.85 -12.55
N GLY A 225 16.77 1.63 -12.00
CA GLY A 225 17.94 1.00 -11.34
C GLY A 225 18.28 1.62 -10.00
N THR A 226 17.30 2.18 -9.29
CA THR A 226 17.53 2.91 -8.02
C THR A 226 17.90 1.95 -6.89
N LEU A 227 17.24 0.80 -6.79
CA LEU A 227 17.42 -0.15 -5.69
C LEU A 227 18.37 -1.30 -6.00
N ASP A 228 18.49 -1.69 -7.28
CA ASP A 228 19.29 -2.85 -7.69
C ASP A 228 20.44 -2.53 -8.68
N PHE A 229 20.54 -1.27 -9.11
CA PHE A 229 21.55 -0.77 -10.04
C PHE A 229 21.48 -1.35 -11.47
N ASP A 230 20.41 -2.04 -11.87
CA ASP A 230 20.17 -2.49 -13.24
C ASP A 230 19.03 -1.68 -13.88
N LYS A 231 19.32 -1.01 -15.01
CA LYS A 231 18.36 -0.15 -15.73
C LYS A 231 17.55 -0.89 -16.80
N LYS A 232 17.58 -2.21 -16.80
CA LYS A 232 16.96 -3.06 -17.82
C LYS A 232 16.01 -4.08 -17.21
N TRP A 233 16.42 -4.73 -16.13
CA TRP A 233 15.63 -5.77 -15.46
C TRP A 233 15.64 -5.51 -13.97
N ASP A 234 14.50 -5.71 -13.31
CA ASP A 234 14.46 -5.69 -11.85
C ASP A 234 15.20 -6.91 -11.28
N HIS A 235 15.75 -6.74 -10.09
CA HIS A 235 16.28 -7.80 -9.24
C HIS A 235 15.55 -7.80 -7.90
N ALA A 236 15.52 -8.95 -7.23
CA ALA A 236 15.06 -9.00 -5.85
C ALA A 236 16.10 -8.37 -4.90
N VAL A 237 15.73 -7.39 -4.08
CA VAL A 237 16.63 -6.62 -3.21
C VAL A 237 16.41 -6.94 -1.73
N GLY A 238 17.52 -6.95 -0.99
CA GLY A 238 17.53 -7.01 0.46
C GLY A 238 17.27 -8.39 1.07
N PRO A 239 17.28 -8.48 2.41
CA PRO A 239 17.07 -9.72 3.15
C PRO A 239 15.73 -10.41 2.87
N MET A 240 14.68 -9.64 2.56
CA MET A 240 13.36 -10.18 2.23
C MET A 240 13.11 -10.27 0.71
N GLN A 241 14.13 -9.99 -0.11
CA GLN A 241 14.11 -10.17 -1.57
C GLN A 241 12.90 -9.51 -2.25
N PHE A 242 12.65 -8.24 -1.95
CA PHE A 242 11.60 -7.45 -2.60
C PHE A 242 11.94 -7.14 -4.05
N ILE A 243 10.93 -7.17 -4.93
CA ILE A 243 11.05 -6.57 -6.26
C ILE A 243 10.83 -5.05 -6.13
N PRO A 244 11.57 -4.17 -6.83
CA PRO A 244 11.49 -2.72 -6.70
C PRO A 244 10.07 -2.14 -6.71
N ALA A 245 9.22 -2.52 -7.68
CA ALA A 245 7.82 -2.09 -7.70
C ALA A 245 7.03 -2.49 -6.44
N THR A 246 7.32 -3.66 -5.86
CA THR A 246 6.68 -4.10 -4.60
C THR A 246 7.24 -3.33 -3.41
N TRP A 247 8.55 -3.08 -3.38
CA TRP A 247 9.15 -2.23 -2.36
C TRP A 247 8.49 -0.85 -2.32
N VAL A 248 8.38 -0.18 -3.47
CA VAL A 248 7.73 1.15 -3.57
C VAL A 248 6.31 1.15 -3.00
N ALA A 249 5.56 0.05 -3.13
CA ALA A 249 4.19 -0.05 -2.63
C ALA A 249 4.09 -0.34 -1.12
N TYR A 250 5.11 -0.93 -0.50
CA TYR A 250 5.05 -1.44 0.87
C TYR A 250 6.17 -0.95 1.80
N ALA A 251 7.10 -0.14 1.27
CA ALA A 251 8.22 0.42 2.00
C ALA A 251 7.74 1.15 3.26
N VAL A 252 8.46 0.92 4.35
CA VAL A 252 8.19 1.50 5.65
C VAL A 252 9.51 1.61 6.39
N ASP A 253 9.73 2.77 7.00
CA ASP A 253 10.78 3.00 8.00
C ASP A 253 10.29 2.41 9.33
N ALA A 254 10.90 1.29 9.74
CA ALA A 254 10.52 0.51 10.91
C ALA A 254 11.47 0.74 12.09
N ASP A 255 12.68 1.27 11.86
CA ASP A 255 13.68 1.55 12.88
C ASP A 255 13.73 3.03 13.31
N ASN A 256 12.96 3.89 12.63
CA ASN A 256 12.82 5.34 12.79
C ASN A 256 14.07 6.14 12.39
N ASP A 257 14.92 5.62 11.50
CA ASP A 257 16.11 6.34 10.99
C ASP A 257 15.80 7.37 9.88
N GLN A 258 14.52 7.53 9.52
CA GLN A 258 13.98 8.39 8.45
C GLN A 258 14.26 7.88 7.03
N LEU A 259 14.69 6.63 6.87
CA LEU A 259 14.99 6.02 5.59
C LEU A 259 14.38 4.62 5.50
N ALA A 260 13.37 4.43 4.65
CA ALA A 260 12.94 3.09 4.29
C ALA A 260 13.98 2.44 3.35
N ASP A 261 14.76 1.49 3.86
CA ASP A 261 15.83 0.77 3.14
C ASP A 261 15.49 -0.72 2.97
N PRO A 262 15.40 -1.26 1.73
CA PRO A 262 15.14 -2.69 1.54
C PRO A 262 16.26 -3.58 2.08
N HIS A 263 17.46 -3.03 2.27
CA HIS A 263 18.60 -3.74 2.85
C HIS A 263 18.60 -3.73 4.40
N ASP A 264 17.71 -2.96 5.01
CA ASP A 264 17.42 -3.03 6.44
C ASP A 264 16.39 -4.14 6.71
N LEU A 265 16.73 -5.05 7.61
CA LEU A 265 15.86 -6.17 7.96
C LEU A 265 14.69 -5.74 8.86
N ASP A 266 14.81 -4.68 9.66
CA ASP A 266 13.68 -4.14 10.42
C ASP A 266 12.61 -3.60 9.44
N ASP A 267 13.01 -2.79 8.46
CA ASP A 267 12.13 -2.23 7.43
C ASP A 267 11.54 -3.31 6.53
N SER A 268 12.39 -4.15 5.96
CA SER A 268 11.95 -5.17 5.02
C SER A 268 11.08 -6.24 5.67
N SER A 269 11.26 -6.51 6.98
CA SER A 269 10.35 -7.41 7.72
C SER A 269 8.96 -6.80 7.89
N LEU A 270 8.87 -5.51 8.25
CA LEU A 270 7.57 -4.86 8.42
C LEU A 270 6.86 -4.63 7.07
N ALA A 271 7.61 -4.28 6.02
CA ALA A 271 7.11 -4.22 4.65
C ALA A 271 6.54 -5.58 4.22
N ALA A 272 7.26 -6.68 4.48
CA ALA A 272 6.80 -8.03 4.15
C ALA A 272 5.54 -8.40 4.94
N ALA A 273 5.46 -8.01 6.21
CA ALA A 273 4.26 -8.21 7.02
C ALA A 273 3.06 -7.48 6.43
N TYR A 274 3.20 -6.21 6.04
CA TYR A 274 2.14 -5.46 5.38
C TYR A 274 1.72 -6.05 4.04
N TYR A 275 2.69 -6.52 3.24
CA TYR A 275 2.44 -7.22 1.99
C TYR A 275 1.57 -8.47 2.20
N LEU A 276 1.98 -9.36 3.12
CA LEU A 276 1.26 -10.60 3.40
C LEU A 276 -0.17 -10.33 3.93
N CYS A 277 -0.34 -9.28 4.73
CA CYS A 277 -1.64 -8.91 5.29
C CYS A 277 -2.50 -8.01 4.38
N ALA A 278 -2.03 -7.64 3.19
CA ALA A 278 -2.73 -6.71 2.30
C ALA A 278 -4.11 -7.22 1.84
N SER A 279 -4.26 -8.54 1.71
CA SER A 279 -5.52 -9.16 1.28
C SER A 279 -6.60 -9.22 2.38
N GLY A 280 -6.30 -8.78 3.60
CA GLY A 280 -7.23 -8.80 4.74
C GLY A 280 -7.60 -10.21 5.23
N LYS A 281 -6.90 -11.23 4.77
CA LYS A 281 -7.16 -12.63 5.14
C LYS A 281 -6.63 -12.94 6.54
N ASP A 282 -7.38 -13.78 7.26
CA ASP A 282 -6.93 -14.39 8.51
C ASP A 282 -5.93 -15.52 8.21
N LEU A 283 -4.66 -15.32 8.56
CA LEU A 283 -3.55 -16.25 8.32
C LEU A 283 -3.44 -17.36 9.36
N SER A 284 -4.31 -17.38 10.38
CA SER A 284 -4.50 -18.59 11.19
C SER A 284 -5.26 -19.69 10.43
N VAL A 285 -5.95 -19.32 9.33
CA VAL A 285 -6.59 -20.29 8.43
C VAL A 285 -5.58 -20.79 7.41
N VAL A 286 -5.32 -22.10 7.40
CA VAL A 286 -4.29 -22.74 6.54
C VAL A 286 -4.44 -22.39 5.05
N ALA A 287 -5.67 -22.43 4.53
CA ALA A 287 -5.92 -22.11 3.12
C ALA A 287 -5.55 -20.65 2.78
N ASN A 288 -5.87 -19.71 3.68
CA ASN A 288 -5.50 -18.30 3.53
C ASN A 288 -3.98 -18.12 3.61
N TRP A 289 -3.33 -18.75 4.59
CA TRP A 289 -1.89 -18.70 4.75
C TRP A 289 -1.17 -19.20 3.49
N LYS A 290 -1.59 -20.36 2.94
CA LYS A 290 -1.03 -20.90 1.70
C LYS A 290 -1.20 -19.94 0.53
N SER A 291 -2.40 -19.37 0.37
CA SER A 291 -2.70 -18.41 -0.70
C SER A 291 -1.82 -17.16 -0.62
N VAL A 292 -1.54 -16.68 0.59
CA VAL A 292 -0.75 -15.46 0.82
C VAL A 292 0.75 -15.74 0.66
N VAL A 293 1.26 -16.88 1.11
CA VAL A 293 2.66 -17.26 0.85
C VAL A 293 2.92 -17.45 -0.65
N LEU A 294 1.96 -17.99 -1.39
CA LEU A 294 2.05 -18.10 -2.85
C LEU A 294 1.97 -16.75 -3.58
N SER A 295 1.45 -15.69 -2.94
CA SER A 295 1.52 -14.35 -3.55
C SER A 295 2.95 -13.81 -3.53
N TYR A 296 3.73 -14.16 -2.50
CA TYR A 296 5.15 -13.83 -2.39
C TYR A 296 5.96 -14.50 -3.51
N ASN A 297 5.81 -15.82 -3.66
CA ASN A 297 6.37 -16.57 -4.77
C ASN A 297 5.48 -17.77 -5.14
N ASN A 298 4.91 -17.73 -6.35
CA ASN A 298 3.89 -18.68 -6.80
C ASN A 298 4.50 -20.00 -7.33
N VAL A 299 5.28 -20.68 -6.50
CA VAL A 299 5.92 -21.96 -6.80
C VAL A 299 5.63 -22.95 -5.66
N GLY A 300 5.09 -24.12 -5.98
CA GLY A 300 4.69 -25.11 -4.95
C GLY A 300 5.84 -25.52 -4.01
N VAL A 301 7.05 -25.68 -4.55
CA VAL A 301 8.26 -26.01 -3.75
C VAL A 301 8.61 -24.88 -2.78
N TYR A 302 8.36 -23.63 -3.16
CA TYR A 302 8.56 -22.47 -2.26
C TYR A 302 7.60 -22.54 -1.08
N LEU A 303 6.30 -22.71 -1.35
CA LEU A 303 5.27 -22.85 -0.31
C LEU A 303 5.62 -23.95 0.70
N GLN A 304 6.05 -25.12 0.22
CA GLN A 304 6.42 -26.23 1.08
C GLN A 304 7.62 -25.90 1.97
N LYS A 305 8.68 -25.29 1.41
CA LYS A 305 9.86 -24.87 2.19
C LYS A 305 9.52 -23.85 3.27
N VAL A 306 8.70 -22.85 2.94
CA VAL A 306 8.25 -21.84 3.92
C VAL A 306 7.42 -22.51 5.01
N TYR A 307 6.52 -23.42 4.64
CA TYR A 307 5.69 -24.16 5.60
C TYR A 307 6.56 -24.99 6.56
N ASP A 308 7.44 -25.84 6.04
CA ASP A 308 8.29 -26.72 6.85
C ASP A 308 9.22 -25.92 7.77
N THR A 309 9.76 -24.81 7.27
CA THR A 309 10.65 -23.93 8.05
C THR A 309 9.88 -23.21 9.16
N ALA A 310 8.68 -22.69 8.87
CA ALA A 310 7.84 -22.04 9.87
C ALA A 310 7.44 -23.03 10.98
N GLN A 311 7.14 -24.27 10.63
CA GLN A 311 6.87 -25.36 11.58
C GLN A 311 8.08 -25.73 12.43
N ALA A 312 9.27 -25.79 11.83
CA ALA A 312 10.50 -26.05 12.55
C ALA A 312 10.78 -24.94 13.57
N TYR A 313 10.69 -23.67 13.16
CA TYR A 313 10.85 -22.53 14.08
C TYR A 313 9.78 -22.52 15.18
N GLY A 314 8.54 -22.86 14.84
CA GLY A 314 7.46 -22.99 15.80
C GLY A 314 7.81 -23.99 16.91
N ARG A 315 8.17 -25.23 16.54
CA ARG A 315 8.53 -26.28 17.49
C ARG A 315 9.79 -25.96 18.29
N SER A 316 10.88 -25.58 17.61
CA SER A 316 12.17 -25.35 18.27
C SER A 316 12.16 -24.15 19.21
N SER A 317 11.37 -23.10 18.93
CA SER A 317 11.27 -21.93 19.82
C SER A 317 10.65 -22.26 21.19
N GLN A 318 9.89 -23.36 21.30
CA GLN A 318 9.20 -23.79 22.52
C GLN A 318 9.98 -24.85 23.32
N ALA A 319 10.94 -25.53 22.69
CA ALA A 319 11.79 -26.54 23.32
C ALA A 319 12.80 -25.92 24.30
#